data_AF-A0A098GI74-F1
#
_entry.id   AF-A0A098GI74-F1
#
_cell.length_a   1.000
_cell.length_b   1.000
_cell.length_c   1.000
_cell.angle_alpha   90.00
_cell.angle_beta   90.00
_cell.angle_gamma   90.00
#
_symmetry.space_group_name_H-M   'P 1'
#
loop_
_entity.id
_entity.type
_entity.pdbx_description
1 polymer ?
#
loop_
_entity_poly.entity_id
_entity_poly.type
_entity_poly.pdbx_seq_one_letter_code
_entity_poly.pdbx_strand_id
1 'polypeptide(L)'
;MRKISIVAACLIALAPIASSAHINLVNVDFKKEFCGNMEYLGNASSKRPHLHCGKSFMAYKKANGDHTNITDIGDCKRTNTVFDDIKANKTAFADYQGIYNALVLYHQSGCPNQ
;
A
#
# COMPACT_ATOMS: atom_id res chain seq x y z
N MET A 1 59.35 1.55 1.65
CA MET A 1 58.45 1.89 0.53
C MET A 1 58.44 0.67 -0.39
N ARG A 2 57.33 0.05 -0.82
CA ARG A 2 55.97 0.52 -1.09
C ARG A 2 54.94 -0.55 -0.68
N LYS A 3 53.83 -0.10 -0.10
CA LYS A 3 52.61 -0.89 0.13
C LYS A 3 51.89 -0.99 -1.21
N ILE A 4 51.62 -2.18 -1.72
CA ILE A 4 50.74 -2.36 -2.88
C ILE A 4 49.37 -2.74 -2.32
N SER A 5 48.50 -1.74 -2.21
CA SER A 5 47.09 -1.93 -1.87
C SER A 5 46.34 -2.32 -3.13
N ILE A 6 45.89 -3.57 -3.20
CA ILE A 6 44.93 -4.02 -4.21
C ILE A 6 43.55 -3.59 -3.71
N VAL A 7 43.05 -2.47 -4.23
CA VAL A 7 41.66 -2.04 -4.00
C VAL A 7 40.79 -2.87 -4.94
N ALA A 8 40.08 -3.85 -4.38
CA ALA A 8 39.05 -4.60 -5.09
C ALA A 8 37.84 -3.70 -5.34
N ALA A 9 37.62 -3.31 -6.59
CA ALA A 9 36.44 -2.59 -7.02
C ALA A 9 35.29 -3.58 -7.27
N CYS A 10 34.48 -3.85 -6.24
CA CYS A 10 33.17 -4.49 -6.41
C CYS A 10 32.16 -3.45 -6.91
N LEU A 11 32.11 -3.25 -8.23
CA LEU A 11 31.01 -2.55 -8.88
C LEU A 11 29.85 -3.54 -9.09
N ILE A 12 29.06 -3.74 -8.04
CA ILE A 12 27.74 -4.35 -8.17
C ILE A 12 26.74 -3.21 -8.37
N ALA A 13 26.52 -2.83 -9.63
CA ALA A 13 25.39 -1.99 -9.99
C ALA A 13 24.11 -2.85 -9.93
N LEU A 14 23.57 -3.03 -8.72
CA LEU A 14 22.20 -3.51 -8.53
C LEU A 14 21.27 -2.35 -8.84
N ALA A 15 20.91 -2.18 -10.11
CA ALA A 15 19.70 -1.46 -10.46
C ALA A 15 18.51 -2.39 -10.15
N PRO A 16 17.64 -2.08 -9.18
CA PRO A 16 16.38 -2.79 -9.08
C PRO A 16 15.56 -2.42 -10.31
N ILE A 17 15.49 -3.35 -11.28
CA ILE A 17 14.41 -3.40 -12.25
C ILE A 17 13.14 -3.69 -11.45
N ALA A 18 12.50 -2.63 -10.96
CA ALA A 18 11.12 -2.69 -10.51
C ALA A 18 10.26 -2.92 -11.74
N SER A 19 10.16 -4.18 -12.18
CA SER A 19 9.12 -4.61 -13.09
C SER A 19 7.80 -4.48 -12.33
N SER A 20 7.12 -3.34 -12.48
CA SER A 20 5.73 -3.18 -12.07
C SER A 20 4.90 -4.10 -12.95
N ALA A 21 4.63 -5.31 -12.47
CA ALA A 21 3.62 -6.16 -13.07
C ALA A 21 2.29 -5.40 -12.98
N HIS A 22 1.78 -4.93 -14.12
CA HIS A 22 0.42 -4.40 -14.17
C HIS A 22 -0.54 -5.54 -13.85
N ILE A 23 -1.06 -5.54 -12.62
CA ILE A 23 -2.09 -6.50 -12.24
C ILE A 23 -3.35 -6.15 -13.04
N ASN A 24 -3.84 -7.14 -13.79
CA ASN A 24 -5.08 -7.01 -14.54
C ASN A 24 -6.24 -7.03 -13.52
N LEU A 25 -6.75 -5.85 -13.14
CA LEU A 25 -7.72 -5.66 -12.05
C LEU A 25 -9.05 -6.37 -12.24
N VAL A 26 -9.37 -6.81 -13.47
CA VAL A 26 -10.66 -7.39 -13.84
C VAL A 26 -11.04 -8.59 -12.97
N ASN A 27 -10.05 -9.30 -12.39
CA ASN A 27 -10.28 -10.48 -11.53
C ASN A 27 -9.51 -10.44 -10.20
N VAL A 28 -9.10 -9.27 -9.72
CA VAL A 28 -8.38 -9.16 -8.44
C VAL A 28 -9.35 -9.29 -7.28
N ASP A 29 -9.12 -10.28 -6.40
CA ASP A 29 -9.75 -10.33 -5.09
C ASP A 29 -8.94 -9.43 -4.13
N PHE A 30 -9.32 -8.16 -4.03
CA PHE A 30 -8.55 -7.17 -3.25
C PHE A 30 -8.42 -7.55 -1.77
N LYS A 31 -9.48 -8.14 -1.22
CA LYS A 31 -9.52 -8.66 0.16
C LYS A 31 -8.45 -9.74 0.36
N LYS A 32 -8.30 -10.66 -0.59
CA LYS A 32 -7.26 -11.70 -0.54
C LYS A 32 -5.87 -11.13 -0.81
N GLU A 33 -5.73 -10.33 -1.87
CA GLU A 33 -4.44 -9.88 -2.38
C GLU A 33 -3.75 -8.87 -1.46
N PHE A 34 -4.51 -7.90 -0.94
CA PHE A 34 -3.95 -6.77 -0.20
C PHE A 34 -4.25 -6.81 1.30
N CYS A 35 -5.29 -7.53 1.72
CA CYS A 35 -5.77 -7.47 3.10
C CYS A 35 -5.73 -8.79 3.87
N GLY A 36 -5.05 -9.82 3.38
CA GLY A 36 -4.90 -11.09 4.09
C GLY A 36 -6.24 -11.78 4.40
N ASN A 37 -7.24 -11.59 3.54
CA ASN A 37 -8.61 -12.06 3.69
C ASN A 37 -9.41 -11.43 4.86
N MET A 38 -8.94 -10.29 5.38
CA MET A 38 -9.68 -9.50 6.37
C MET A 38 -10.63 -8.53 5.68
N GLU A 39 -11.84 -8.34 6.22
CA GLU A 39 -12.80 -7.35 5.70
C GLU A 39 -12.45 -5.93 6.15
N TYR A 40 -11.74 -5.79 7.28
CA TYR A 40 -11.35 -4.52 7.86
C TYR A 40 -9.91 -4.58 8.36
N LEU A 41 -9.11 -3.55 8.04
CA LEU A 41 -7.78 -3.31 8.60
C LEU A 41 -7.72 -1.98 9.34
N GLY A 42 -6.76 -1.85 10.27
CA GLY A 42 -6.66 -0.67 11.14
C GLY A 42 -7.56 -0.77 12.36
N ASN A 43 -8.88 -0.81 12.16
CA ASN A 43 -9.85 -1.01 13.23
C ASN A 43 -10.90 -2.03 12.79
N ALA A 44 -11.47 -2.78 13.73
CA ALA A 44 -12.44 -3.83 13.41
C ALA A 44 -13.82 -3.24 13.04
N SER A 45 -14.40 -3.72 11.93
CA SER A 45 -15.80 -3.49 11.52
C SER A 45 -16.24 -2.02 11.59
N SER A 46 -17.26 -1.69 12.38
CA SER A 46 -17.86 -0.35 12.46
C SER A 46 -16.97 0.71 13.09
N LYS A 47 -15.84 0.33 13.71
CA LYS A 47 -14.90 1.25 14.36
C LYS A 47 -14.09 2.01 13.31
N ARG A 48 -14.16 3.34 13.35
CA ARG A 48 -13.43 4.24 12.44
C ARG A 48 -12.23 4.85 13.16
N PRO A 49 -11.19 5.29 12.42
CA PRO A 49 -10.97 5.08 10.98
C PRO A 49 -10.54 3.64 10.64
N HIS A 50 -10.83 3.14 9.44
CA HIS A 50 -10.39 1.80 8.99
C HIS A 50 -10.29 1.71 7.47
N LEU A 51 -9.62 0.67 6.99
CA LEU A 51 -9.65 0.26 5.58
C LEU A 51 -10.67 -0.86 5.41
N HIS A 52 -11.68 -0.63 4.57
CA HIS A 52 -12.62 -1.66 4.14
C HIS A 52 -12.02 -2.40 2.96
N CYS A 53 -11.93 -3.71 3.06
CA CYS A 53 -11.37 -4.59 2.05
C CYS A 53 -12.44 -5.52 1.49
N GLY A 54 -13.02 -5.13 0.36
CA GLY A 54 -13.99 -5.93 -0.38
C GLY A 54 -13.30 -6.85 -1.37
N LYS A 55 -14.07 -7.78 -1.96
CA LYS A 55 -13.54 -8.64 -3.04
C LYS A 55 -13.18 -7.83 -4.28
N SER A 56 -13.92 -6.77 -4.58
CA SER A 56 -13.76 -5.98 -5.81
C SER A 56 -13.35 -4.53 -5.56
N PHE A 57 -13.05 -4.15 -4.31
CA PHE A 57 -12.74 -2.77 -3.96
C PHE A 57 -11.95 -2.66 -2.65
N MET A 58 -11.32 -1.51 -2.45
CA MET A 58 -10.77 -1.07 -1.17
C MET A 58 -11.21 0.35 -0.90
N ALA A 59 -11.74 0.63 0.28
CA ALA A 59 -12.19 1.97 0.65
C ALA A 59 -11.66 2.38 2.02
N TYR A 60 -11.04 3.56 2.12
CA TYR A 60 -10.64 4.12 3.38
C TYR A 60 -11.82 4.86 4.03
N LYS A 61 -12.22 4.41 5.22
CA LYS A 61 -13.24 5.07 6.04
C LYS A 61 -12.58 5.98 7.06
N LYS A 62 -12.79 7.28 6.90
CA LYS A 62 -12.24 8.34 7.75
C LYS A 62 -12.92 8.36 9.11
N ALA A 63 -12.31 9.06 10.07
CA ALA A 63 -12.87 9.26 11.41
C ALA A 63 -14.25 9.94 11.38
N ASN A 64 -14.45 10.90 10.47
CA ASN A 64 -15.74 11.58 10.26
C ASN A 64 -16.80 10.70 9.59
N GLY A 65 -16.42 9.51 9.11
CA GLY A 65 -17.30 8.54 8.49
C GLY A 65 -17.40 8.58 6.98
N ASP A 66 -16.74 9.53 6.33
CA ASP A 66 -16.61 9.59 4.88
C ASP A 66 -15.79 8.40 4.36
N HIS A 67 -16.06 8.03 3.11
CA HIS A 67 -15.31 6.99 2.40
C HIS A 67 -14.47 7.61 1.28
N THR A 68 -13.25 7.14 1.13
CA THR A 68 -12.42 7.35 -0.05
C THR A 68 -12.22 6.01 -0.71
N ASN A 69 -12.88 5.79 -1.86
CA ASN A 69 -12.68 4.56 -2.63
C ASN A 69 -11.31 4.64 -3.33
N ILE A 70 -10.47 3.66 -3.04
CA ILE A 70 -9.06 3.56 -3.44
C ILE A 70 -8.92 2.72 -4.72
N THR A 71 -10.02 2.21 -5.29
CA THR A 71 -10.02 1.38 -6.51
C THR A 71 -10.78 2.00 -7.69
N ASP A 72 -10.99 3.32 -7.71
CA ASP A 72 -11.65 4.07 -8.79
C ASP A 72 -10.63 4.79 -9.72
N ILE A 73 -11.08 5.50 -10.75
CA ILE A 73 -10.14 6.32 -11.57
C ILE A 73 -9.38 7.36 -10.71
N GLY A 74 -8.06 7.44 -10.91
CA GLY A 74 -7.12 8.30 -10.17
C GLY A 74 -6.49 7.65 -8.93
N ASP A 75 -6.45 6.31 -8.87
CA ASP A 75 -6.18 5.53 -7.66
C ASP A 75 -4.86 5.85 -6.97
N CYS A 76 -3.78 6.07 -7.72
CA CYS A 76 -2.48 6.31 -7.10
C CYS A 76 -2.45 7.60 -6.27
N LYS A 77 -3.10 8.67 -6.75
CA LYS A 77 -3.25 9.93 -6.00
C LYS A 77 -4.12 9.74 -4.76
N ARG A 78 -5.18 8.93 -4.88
CA ARG A 78 -6.07 8.62 -3.75
C ARG A 78 -5.34 7.82 -2.67
N THR A 79 -4.61 6.77 -3.06
CA THR A 79 -3.76 5.99 -2.16
C THR A 79 -2.73 6.87 -1.46
N ASN A 80 -2.09 7.80 -2.16
CA ASN A 80 -1.18 8.78 -1.56
C ASN A 80 -1.87 9.68 -0.53
N THR A 81 -3.08 10.16 -0.85
CA THR A 81 -3.87 10.96 0.09
C THR A 81 -4.21 10.16 1.36
N VAL A 82 -4.54 8.87 1.21
CA VAL A 82 -4.77 7.98 2.34
C VAL A 82 -3.49 7.74 3.12
N PHE A 83 -2.34 7.56 2.46
CA PHE A 83 -1.05 7.44 3.14
C PHE A 83 -0.75 8.63 4.03
N ASP A 84 -0.96 9.85 3.53
CA ASP A 84 -0.70 11.07 4.27
C ASP A 84 -1.59 11.16 5.53
N ASP A 85 -2.88 10.83 5.38
CA ASP A 85 -3.83 10.85 6.50
C ASP A 85 -3.50 9.81 7.58
N ILE A 86 -3.20 8.55 7.21
CA ILE A 86 -2.87 7.52 8.20
C ILE A 86 -1.54 7.80 8.89
N LYS A 87 -0.56 8.40 8.19
CA LYS A 87 0.75 8.77 8.75
C LYS A 87 0.62 9.93 9.73
N ALA A 88 -0.30 10.86 9.49
CA ALA A 88 -0.60 11.96 10.40
C ALA A 88 -1.33 11.48 11.67
N ASN A 89 -2.13 10.41 11.57
CA ASN A 89 -3.05 9.97 12.63
C ASN A 89 -2.76 8.53 13.14
N LYS A 90 -1.49 8.12 13.24
CA LYS A 90 -1.12 6.71 13.55
C LYS A 90 -1.80 6.13 14.79
N THR A 91 -2.02 6.94 15.82
CA THR A 91 -2.63 6.54 17.09
C THR A 91 -4.14 6.29 17.00
N ALA A 92 -4.79 6.67 15.90
CA ALA A 92 -6.22 6.43 15.67
C ALA A 92 -6.55 4.98 15.24
N PHE A 93 -5.53 4.15 14.99
CA PHE A 93 -5.67 2.79 14.49
C PHE A 93 -5.21 1.78 15.54
N ALA A 94 -5.98 0.72 15.76
CA ALA A 94 -5.52 -0.43 16.53
C ALA A 94 -4.40 -1.19 15.79
N ASP A 95 -4.45 -1.22 14.46
CA ASP A 95 -3.48 -1.87 13.58
C ASP A 95 -3.05 -0.93 12.43
N TYR A 96 -2.26 0.09 12.77
CA TYR A 96 -1.67 0.98 11.78
C TYR A 96 -0.81 0.22 10.74
N GLN A 97 -0.10 -0.83 11.15
CA GLN A 97 0.82 -1.53 10.26
C GLN A 97 0.06 -2.33 9.20
N GLY A 98 -1.05 -2.98 9.56
CA GLY A 98 -1.89 -3.71 8.62
C GLY A 98 -2.45 -2.80 7.53
N ILE A 99 -3.02 -1.65 7.91
CA ILE A 99 -3.52 -0.67 6.91
C ILE A 99 -2.37 -0.13 6.04
N TYR A 100 -1.22 0.22 6.63
CA TYR A 100 -0.08 0.72 5.87
C TYR A 100 0.44 -0.30 4.85
N ASN A 101 0.60 -1.56 5.25
CA ASN A 101 1.09 -2.63 4.38
C ASN A 101 0.12 -2.89 3.22
N ALA A 102 -1.18 -2.94 3.49
CA ALA A 102 -2.19 -3.13 2.44
C ALA A 102 -2.12 -2.02 1.38
N LEU A 103 -1.97 -0.76 1.81
CA LEU A 103 -1.82 0.37 0.90
C LEU A 103 -0.51 0.33 0.12
N VAL A 104 0.59 -0.12 0.73
CA VAL A 104 1.89 -0.29 0.03
C VAL A 104 1.78 -1.34 -1.05
N LEU A 105 1.22 -2.52 -0.74
CA LEU A 105 1.02 -3.59 -1.72
C LEU A 105 0.13 -3.12 -2.87
N TYR A 106 -0.99 -2.46 -2.55
CA TYR A 106 -1.88 -1.89 -3.55
C TYR A 106 -1.16 -0.85 -4.43
N HIS A 107 -0.40 0.07 -3.82
CA HIS A 107 0.34 1.09 -4.56
C HIS A 107 1.41 0.49 -5.48
N GLN A 108 2.17 -0.50 -4.99
CA GLN A 108 3.22 -1.19 -5.74
C GLN A 108 2.69 -2.07 -6.88
N SER A 109 1.43 -2.52 -6.79
CA SER A 109 0.76 -3.24 -7.88
C SER A 109 0.48 -2.39 -9.13
N GLY A 110 0.83 -1.11 -9.07
CA GLY A 110 0.78 -0.20 -10.22
C GLY A 110 -0.46 0.69 -10.25
N CYS A 111 -1.21 0.82 -9.14
CA CYS A 111 -2.41 1.66 -9.03
C CYS A 111 -3.25 1.70 -10.32
N PRO A 112 -3.88 0.59 -10.71
CA PRO A 112 -4.06 0.28 -12.13
C PRO A 112 -5.10 1.10 -12.91
N ASN A 113 -5.76 2.08 -12.26
CA ASN A 113 -6.72 3.01 -12.86
C ASN A 113 -6.17 4.45 -12.88
N GLN A 114 -5.07 4.69 -13.60
CA GLN A 114 -4.56 6.06 -13.85
C GLN A 114 -5.54 6.90 -14.66
#